data_AF-A0A967IAE3-F1
#
_entry.id   AF-A0A967IAE3-F1
#
_cell.length_a   1.000
_cell.length_b   1.000
_cell.length_c   1.000
_cell.angle_alpha   90.00
_cell.angle_beta   90.00
_cell.angle_gamma   90.00
#
_symmetry.space_group_name_H-M   'P 1'
#
loop_
_entity.id
_entity.type
_entity.pdbx_description
1 polymer ?
#
loop_
_entity_poly.entity_id
_entity_poly.type
_entity_poly.pdbx_seq_one_letter_code
_entity_poly.pdbx_strand_id
1 'polypeptide(L)'
;AWEDALQALEPLLGLLETVGQALGEMAESGIEDIEDILTNINHIYRRLAEYQQNINALVFEPQEEQIYWAEVDANRQYVTLEAAPLHIGHLMERYLWHEKSSVVVTSATLTTNGEFDYIQDRLSAFDADTLALGSPYDYERSTLLYIPDNIPEPSDRYGHQRAIERGLINLCMATGGRTLALFTSYTQL
;
A
#
# COMPACT_ATOMS: atom_id res chain seq x y z
N ALA A 1 25.50 -15.30 -4.14
CA ALA A 1 25.35 -13.94 -3.58
C ALA A 1 24.36 -13.93 -2.40
N TRP A 2 23.06 -14.17 -2.61
CA TRP A 2 22.13 -14.31 -1.47
C TRP A 2 22.30 -15.65 -0.72
N GLU A 3 22.61 -16.76 -1.40
CA GLU A 3 22.98 -18.02 -0.73
C GLU A 3 24.19 -17.83 0.21
N ASP A 4 25.23 -17.14 -0.24
CA ASP A 4 26.41 -16.83 0.58
C ASP A 4 26.06 -15.95 1.78
N ALA A 5 25.12 -15.01 1.60
CA ALA A 5 24.64 -14.15 2.67
C ALA A 5 23.80 -14.94 3.70
N LEU A 6 22.94 -15.86 3.25
CA LEU A 6 22.19 -16.78 4.13
C LEU A 6 23.14 -17.64 4.96
N GLN A 7 24.21 -18.16 4.34
CA GLN A 7 25.22 -18.96 5.02
C GLN A 7 25.92 -18.20 6.16
N ALA A 8 26.00 -16.87 6.09
CA ALA A 8 26.51 -16.02 7.17
C ALA A 8 25.42 -15.56 8.16
N LEU A 9 24.18 -15.36 7.68
CA LEU A 9 23.08 -14.84 8.48
C LEU A 9 22.50 -15.91 9.44
N GLU A 10 22.40 -17.16 9.00
CA GLU A 10 21.89 -18.27 9.81
C GLU A 10 22.71 -18.48 11.10
N PRO A 11 24.06 -18.59 11.05
CA PRO A 11 24.86 -18.66 12.27
C PRO A 11 24.71 -17.44 13.17
N LEU A 12 24.58 -16.25 12.59
CA LEU A 12 24.42 -15.00 13.35
C LEU A 12 23.10 -14.99 14.13
N LEU A 13 22.01 -15.43 13.50
CA LEU A 13 20.71 -15.57 14.18
C LEU A 13 20.79 -16.59 15.31
N GLY A 14 21.44 -17.74 15.09
CA GLY A 14 21.66 -18.74 16.14
C GLY A 14 22.51 -18.23 17.31
N LEU A 15 23.53 -17.41 17.04
CA LEU A 15 24.33 -16.75 18.08
C LEU A 15 23.50 -15.74 18.87
N LEU A 16 22.70 -14.91 18.20
CA LEU A 16 21.81 -13.93 18.85
C LEU A 16 20.77 -14.63 19.73
N GLU A 17 20.22 -15.75 19.28
CA GLU A 17 19.30 -16.58 20.06
C GLU A 17 19.99 -17.13 21.31
N THR A 18 21.20 -17.68 21.16
CA THR A 18 21.99 -18.20 22.29
C THR A 18 22.31 -17.12 23.32
N VAL A 19 22.69 -15.92 22.86
CA VAL A 19 22.95 -14.77 23.75
C VAL A 19 21.65 -14.32 24.43
N GLY A 20 20.54 -14.26 23.70
CA GLY A 20 19.23 -13.93 24.27
C GLY A 20 18.80 -14.90 25.38
N GLN A 21 19.00 -16.21 25.17
CA GLN A 21 18.72 -17.24 26.18
C GLN A 21 19.60 -17.06 27.43
N ALA A 22 20.91 -16.90 27.26
CA ALA A 22 21.83 -16.71 28.37
C ALA A 22 21.51 -15.44 29.18
N LEU A 23 21.14 -14.34 28.51
CA LEU A 23 20.70 -13.12 29.19
C LEU A 23 19.35 -13.29 29.90
N GLY A 24 18.44 -14.09 29.35
CA GLY A 24 17.19 -14.46 30.02
C GLY A 24 17.42 -15.15 31.36
N GLU A 25 18.30 -16.15 31.40
CA GLU A 25 18.69 -16.85 32.64
C GLU A 25 19.34 -15.90 33.66
N MET A 26 20.14 -14.94 33.19
CA MET A 26 20.78 -13.94 34.04
C MET A 26 19.79 -12.87 34.55
N ALA A 27 18.77 -12.52 33.78
CA ALA A 27 17.71 -11.61 34.19
C ALA A 27 16.88 -12.21 35.34
N GLU A 28 16.54 -13.51 35.26
CA GLU A 28 15.87 -14.24 36.35
C GLU A 28 16.68 -14.28 37.64
N SER A 29 18.01 -14.12 37.54
CA SER A 29 18.94 -14.07 38.68
C SER A 29 18.99 -12.68 39.37
N GLY A 30 18.24 -11.68 38.87
CA GLY A 30 18.06 -10.38 39.53
C GLY A 30 19.17 -9.36 39.30
N ILE A 31 19.89 -9.44 38.18
CA ILE A 31 20.94 -8.47 37.83
C ILE A 31 20.29 -7.23 37.19
N GLU A 32 20.52 -6.04 37.77
CA GLU A 32 20.07 -4.76 37.21
C GLU A 32 20.66 -4.51 35.80
N ASP A 33 19.93 -3.79 34.95
CA ASP A 33 20.26 -3.43 33.55
C ASP A 33 20.25 -4.56 32.49
N ILE A 34 20.02 -5.84 32.86
CA ILE A 34 19.95 -6.94 31.88
C ILE A 34 18.65 -6.93 31.07
N GLU A 35 17.53 -6.51 31.65
CA GLU A 35 16.21 -6.51 30.98
C GLU A 35 16.19 -5.63 29.72
N ASP A 36 16.82 -4.45 29.77
CA ASP A 36 16.92 -3.54 28.63
C ASP A 36 17.79 -4.13 27.51
N ILE A 37 18.91 -4.78 27.87
CA ILE A 37 19.79 -5.45 26.91
C ILE A 37 19.07 -6.63 26.25
N LEU A 38 18.36 -7.44 27.03
CA LEU A 38 17.57 -8.56 26.54
C LEU A 38 16.50 -8.08 25.55
N THR A 39 15.80 -6.99 25.87
CA THR A 39 14.81 -6.38 24.99
C THR A 39 15.43 -5.94 23.66
N ASN A 40 16.60 -5.30 23.70
CA ASN A 40 17.32 -4.86 22.50
C ASN A 40 17.77 -6.04 21.63
N ILE A 41 18.32 -7.11 22.23
CA ILE A 41 18.74 -8.31 21.49
C ILE A 41 17.55 -9.00 20.85
N ASN A 42 16.45 -9.18 21.57
CA ASN A 42 15.22 -9.77 21.02
C ASN A 42 14.67 -8.94 19.85
N HIS A 43 14.73 -7.60 19.95
CA HIS A 43 14.34 -6.73 18.86
C HIS A 43 15.24 -6.90 17.61
N ILE A 44 16.56 -6.96 17.80
CA ILE A 44 17.53 -7.17 16.70
C ILE A 44 17.33 -8.55 16.07
N TYR A 45 17.22 -9.60 16.88
CA TYR A 45 16.97 -10.96 16.42
C TYR A 45 15.71 -11.03 15.57
N ARG A 46 14.58 -10.53 16.09
CA ARG A 46 13.29 -10.54 15.37
C ARG A 46 13.41 -9.82 14.02
N ARG A 47 14.03 -8.63 14.01
CA ARG A 47 14.18 -7.85 12.77
C ARG A 47 15.05 -8.55 11.74
N LEU A 48 16.14 -9.19 12.17
CA LEU A 48 17.02 -9.94 11.26
C LEU A 48 16.35 -11.23 10.75
N ALA A 49 15.58 -11.92 11.59
CA ALA A 49 14.80 -13.09 11.21
C ALA A 49 13.71 -12.71 10.19
N GLU A 50 13.01 -11.59 10.40
CA GLU A 50 12.05 -11.05 9.43
C GLU A 50 12.73 -10.71 8.09
N TYR A 51 13.92 -10.08 8.11
CA TYR A 51 14.67 -9.80 6.88
C TYR A 51 15.10 -11.10 6.17
N GLN A 52 15.59 -12.09 6.92
CA GLN A 52 15.92 -13.40 6.34
C GLN A 52 14.70 -13.99 5.63
N GLN A 53 13.58 -14.06 6.34
CA GLN A 53 12.34 -14.65 5.82
C GLN A 53 11.86 -13.91 4.57
N ASN A 54 11.80 -12.59 4.61
CA ASN A 54 11.28 -11.78 3.51
C ASN A 54 12.18 -11.85 2.27
N ILE A 55 13.50 -11.81 2.44
CA ILE A 55 14.43 -11.90 1.31
C ILE A 55 14.48 -13.35 0.77
N ASN A 56 14.41 -14.36 1.64
CA ASN A 56 14.32 -15.76 1.22
C ASN A 56 13.06 -16.02 0.38
N ALA A 57 11.91 -15.51 0.83
CA ALA A 57 10.67 -15.58 0.07
C ALA A 57 10.82 -14.86 -1.29
N LEU A 58 11.44 -13.69 -1.33
CA LEU A 58 11.63 -12.96 -2.59
C LEU A 58 12.55 -13.70 -3.59
N VAL A 59 13.61 -14.37 -3.11
CA VAL A 59 14.66 -14.92 -3.97
C VAL A 59 14.46 -16.40 -4.31
N PHE A 60 14.03 -17.23 -3.34
CA PHE A 60 14.00 -18.69 -3.49
C PHE A 60 12.60 -19.28 -3.41
N GLU A 61 11.71 -18.68 -2.61
CA GLU A 61 10.38 -19.23 -2.32
C GLU A 61 9.29 -18.15 -2.48
N PRO A 62 9.09 -17.60 -3.68
CA PRO A 62 8.11 -16.55 -3.90
C PRO A 62 6.71 -17.08 -3.62
N GLN A 63 5.96 -16.36 -2.78
CA GLN A 63 4.57 -16.69 -2.48
C GLN A 63 3.67 -16.19 -3.60
N GLU A 64 2.75 -17.04 -4.09
CA GLU A 64 1.85 -16.70 -5.20
C GLU A 64 0.92 -15.52 -4.89
N GLU A 65 0.57 -15.32 -3.62
CA GLU A 65 -0.29 -14.22 -3.17
C GLU A 65 0.47 -12.92 -2.88
N GLN A 66 1.76 -12.85 -3.19
CA GLN A 66 2.61 -11.68 -2.99
C GLN A 66 3.19 -11.19 -4.32
N ILE A 67 3.28 -9.87 -4.45
CA ILE A 67 3.98 -9.21 -5.54
C ILE A 67 5.31 -8.73 -4.98
N TYR A 68 6.40 -9.11 -5.63
CA TYR A 68 7.75 -8.73 -5.25
C TYR A 68 8.35 -7.81 -6.31
N TRP A 69 9.00 -6.72 -5.87
CA TRP A 69 9.77 -5.86 -6.76
C TRP A 69 10.97 -5.25 -6.04
N ALA A 70 11.93 -4.78 -6.82
CA ALA A 70 13.08 -4.06 -6.31
C ALA A 70 13.11 -2.66 -6.94
N GLU A 71 13.29 -1.63 -6.13
CA GLU A 71 13.47 -0.27 -6.61
C GLU A 71 14.91 0.18 -6.35
N VAL A 72 15.49 0.84 -7.35
CA VAL A 72 16.82 1.42 -7.23
C VAL A 72 16.65 2.94 -7.20
N ASP A 73 16.92 3.54 -6.05
CA ASP A 73 16.96 4.99 -5.94
C ASP A 73 18.29 5.49 -6.53
N ALA A 74 18.23 6.01 -7.75
CA ALA A 74 19.39 6.54 -8.47
C ALA A 74 20.08 7.72 -7.74
N ASN A 75 19.36 8.44 -6.88
CA ASN A 75 19.91 9.57 -6.12
C ASN A 75 20.52 9.13 -4.79
N ARG A 76 19.93 8.13 -4.13
CA ARG A 76 20.33 7.69 -2.78
C ARG A 76 21.22 6.46 -2.76
N GLN A 77 21.50 5.86 -3.91
CA GLN A 77 22.42 4.73 -4.10
C GLN A 77 22.12 3.51 -3.21
N TYR A 78 20.86 3.30 -2.86
CA TYR A 78 20.40 2.07 -2.21
C TYR A 78 19.34 1.37 -3.05
N VAL A 79 19.19 0.08 -2.78
CA VAL A 79 18.13 -0.76 -3.34
C VAL A 79 17.12 -1.03 -2.24
N THR A 80 15.84 -0.84 -2.52
CA THR A 80 14.73 -1.33 -1.69
C THR A 80 14.16 -2.59 -2.30
N LEU A 81 13.81 -3.53 -1.44
CA LEU A 81 13.13 -4.76 -1.79
C LEU A 81 11.75 -4.68 -1.17
N GLU A 82 10.72 -4.80 -1.99
CA GLU A 82 9.34 -4.61 -1.60
C GLU A 82 8.56 -5.89 -1.83
N ALA A 83 7.63 -6.17 -0.92
CA ALA A 83 6.67 -7.25 -1.02
C ALA A 83 5.30 -6.73 -0.61
N ALA A 84 4.29 -6.91 -1.46
CA ALA A 84 2.92 -6.51 -1.16
C ALA A 84 1.92 -7.62 -1.50
N PRO A 85 0.90 -7.84 -0.65
CA PRO A 85 -0.11 -8.84 -0.92
C PRO A 85 -0.92 -8.48 -2.16
N LEU A 86 -1.10 -9.46 -3.05
CA LEU A 86 -1.94 -9.36 -4.24
C LEU A 86 -3.41 -9.14 -3.86
N HIS A 87 -3.87 -9.73 -2.75
CA HIS A 87 -5.20 -9.57 -2.18
C HIS A 87 -5.11 -9.27 -0.68
N ILE A 88 -5.84 -8.27 -0.20
CA ILE A 88 -5.80 -7.88 1.22
C ILE A 88 -6.95 -8.47 2.05
N GLY A 89 -7.90 -9.16 1.41
CA GLY A 89 -9.10 -9.69 2.07
C GLY A 89 -8.78 -10.58 3.29
N HIS A 90 -7.80 -11.47 3.16
CA HIS A 90 -7.35 -12.32 4.28
C HIS A 90 -6.78 -11.52 5.47
N LEU A 91 -6.11 -10.38 5.21
CA LEU A 91 -5.63 -9.48 6.26
C LEU A 91 -6.79 -8.77 6.93
N MET A 92 -7.80 -8.36 6.15
CA MET A 92 -9.01 -7.73 6.69
C MET A 92 -9.78 -8.71 7.58
N GLU A 93 -9.96 -9.96 7.16
CA GLU A 93 -10.54 -11.03 7.96
C GLU A 93 -9.78 -11.22 9.28
N ARG A 94 -8.47 -11.42 9.18
CA ARG A 94 -7.60 -11.72 10.33
C ARG A 94 -7.50 -10.58 11.35
N TYR A 95 -7.51 -9.32 10.93
CA TYR A 95 -7.21 -8.20 11.83
C TYR A 95 -8.42 -7.33 12.16
N LEU A 96 -9.48 -7.41 11.35
CA LEU A 96 -10.66 -6.55 11.50
C LEU A 96 -11.94 -7.38 11.60
N TRP A 97 -12.30 -8.16 10.59
CA TRP A 97 -13.62 -8.80 10.53
C TRP A 97 -13.83 -9.87 11.60
N HIS A 98 -12.81 -10.66 11.94
CA HIS A 98 -12.92 -11.72 12.93
C HIS A 98 -12.43 -11.31 14.33
N GLU A 99 -11.70 -10.21 14.44
CA GLU A 99 -11.13 -9.72 15.71
C GLU A 99 -12.00 -8.66 16.39
N LYS A 100 -12.81 -7.91 15.63
CA LYS A 100 -13.63 -6.82 16.15
C LYS A 100 -15.09 -7.24 16.25
N SER A 101 -15.76 -6.87 17.34
CA SER A 101 -17.18 -7.17 17.52
C SER A 101 -18.11 -6.43 16.54
N SER A 102 -17.68 -5.28 16.01
CA SER A 102 -18.41 -4.51 15.01
C SER A 102 -17.45 -3.60 14.25
N VAL A 103 -17.64 -3.48 12.93
CA VAL A 103 -16.88 -2.58 12.06
C VAL A 103 -17.85 -1.86 11.12
N VAL A 104 -17.70 -0.53 11.00
CA VAL A 104 -18.49 0.29 10.08
C VAL A 104 -17.55 0.91 9.05
N VAL A 105 -17.77 0.58 7.78
CA VAL A 105 -17.05 1.18 6.65
C VAL A 105 -17.98 2.18 5.98
N THR A 106 -17.59 3.45 5.94
CA THR A 106 -18.40 4.51 5.36
C THR A 106 -17.55 5.44 4.50
N SER A 107 -18.04 5.74 3.30
CA SER A 107 -17.47 6.72 2.38
C SER A 107 -18.51 7.07 1.31
N ALA A 108 -18.33 8.23 0.66
CA ALA A 108 -19.18 8.69 -0.44
C ALA A 108 -18.98 7.89 -1.75
N THR A 109 -17.94 7.05 -1.84
CA THR A 109 -17.51 6.41 -3.09
C THR A 109 -17.22 4.91 -2.92
N LEU A 110 -17.94 4.21 -2.04
CA LEU A 110 -17.74 2.76 -1.85
C LEU A 110 -18.35 1.91 -2.97
N THR A 111 -19.38 2.41 -3.65
CA THR A 111 -20.08 1.67 -4.69
C THR A 111 -19.45 1.87 -6.07
N THR A 112 -19.41 0.80 -6.85
CA THR A 112 -19.14 0.84 -8.29
C THR A 112 -20.44 0.53 -9.02
N ASN A 113 -20.89 1.40 -9.92
CA ASN A 113 -22.18 1.24 -10.62
C ASN A 113 -23.40 1.02 -9.68
N GLY A 114 -23.36 1.61 -8.48
CA GLY A 114 -24.42 1.47 -7.47
C GLY A 114 -24.36 0.19 -6.64
N GLU A 115 -23.39 -0.68 -6.89
CA GLU A 115 -23.23 -1.97 -6.20
C GLU A 115 -21.95 -1.99 -5.34
N PHE A 116 -21.95 -2.83 -4.29
CA PHE A 116 -20.81 -2.98 -3.36
C PHE A 116 -19.93 -4.19 -3.68
N ASP A 117 -20.30 -5.01 -4.67
CA ASP A 117 -19.64 -6.28 -5.00
C ASP A 117 -18.12 -6.15 -5.15
N TYR A 118 -17.65 -5.09 -5.83
CA TYR A 118 -16.23 -4.85 -6.03
C TYR A 118 -15.45 -4.66 -4.72
N ILE A 119 -15.98 -3.86 -3.78
CA ILE A 119 -15.29 -3.61 -2.52
C ILE A 119 -15.45 -4.80 -1.56
N GLN A 120 -16.60 -5.50 -1.61
CA GLN A 120 -16.81 -6.71 -0.82
C GLN A 120 -15.85 -7.82 -1.23
N ASP A 121 -15.66 -8.05 -2.53
CA ASP A 121 -14.67 -9.00 -3.06
C ASP A 121 -13.25 -8.60 -2.64
N ARG A 122 -12.88 -7.32 -2.83
CA ARG A 122 -11.51 -6.87 -2.54
C ARG A 122 -11.12 -6.97 -1.07
N LEU A 123 -12.08 -6.79 -0.17
CA LEU A 123 -11.88 -6.78 1.27
C LEU A 123 -12.33 -8.07 1.97
N SER A 124 -12.82 -9.07 1.24
CA SER A 124 -13.50 -10.26 1.80
C SER A 124 -14.67 -9.92 2.75
N ALA A 125 -15.45 -8.88 2.42
CA ALA A 125 -16.57 -8.42 3.24
C ALA A 125 -17.92 -8.98 2.73
N PHE A 126 -17.96 -10.28 2.45
CA PHE A 126 -19.11 -10.94 1.81
C PHE A 126 -20.39 -10.94 2.65
N ASP A 127 -20.25 -11.00 3.98
CA ASP A 127 -21.37 -11.01 4.92
C ASP A 127 -21.78 -9.60 5.40
N ALA A 128 -21.19 -8.55 4.82
CA ALA A 128 -21.46 -7.18 5.25
C ALA A 128 -22.86 -6.71 4.79
N ASP A 129 -23.61 -6.11 5.72
CA ASP A 129 -24.80 -5.34 5.38
C ASP A 129 -24.41 -4.09 4.59
N THR A 130 -25.11 -3.82 3.49
CA THR A 130 -24.81 -2.71 2.59
C THR A 130 -25.93 -1.68 2.56
N LEU A 131 -25.56 -0.40 2.48
CA LEU A 131 -26.50 0.71 2.35
C LEU A 131 -25.90 1.82 1.49
N ALA A 132 -26.48 2.02 0.31
CA ALA A 132 -26.18 3.17 -0.53
C ALA A 132 -27.18 4.29 -0.24
N LEU A 133 -26.68 5.42 0.27
CA LEU A 133 -27.46 6.64 0.40
C LEU A 133 -27.18 7.54 -0.81
N GLY A 134 -28.24 7.94 -1.51
CA GLY A 134 -28.13 8.87 -2.63
C GLY A 134 -27.62 10.25 -2.20
N SER A 135 -27.13 11.03 -3.17
CA SER A 135 -26.73 12.41 -2.92
C SER A 135 -27.94 13.29 -2.63
N PRO A 136 -27.88 14.20 -1.65
CA PRO A 136 -28.94 15.16 -1.38
C PRO A 136 -28.96 16.35 -2.36
N TYR A 137 -27.99 16.43 -3.29
CA TYR A 137 -27.82 17.56 -4.20
C TYR A 137 -28.55 17.36 -5.55
N ASP A 138 -29.13 18.45 -6.07
CA ASP A 138 -29.74 18.52 -7.40
C ASP A 138 -28.67 18.85 -8.46
N TYR A 139 -28.01 17.81 -8.98
CA TYR A 139 -26.99 17.98 -10.02
C TYR A 139 -27.57 18.45 -11.36
N GLU A 140 -28.81 18.08 -11.70
CA GLU A 140 -29.45 18.46 -12.97
C GLU A 140 -29.57 19.97 -13.10
N ARG A 141 -29.85 20.66 -11.99
CA ARG A 141 -29.96 22.13 -11.96
C ARG A 141 -28.66 22.84 -11.59
N SER A 142 -27.73 22.16 -10.93
CA SER A 142 -26.54 22.80 -10.33
C SER A 142 -25.24 22.46 -11.05
N THR A 143 -25.26 21.65 -12.10
CA THR A 143 -24.04 21.17 -12.78
C THR A 143 -24.20 21.19 -14.29
N LEU A 144 -23.15 21.64 -14.97
CA LEU A 144 -23.01 21.54 -16.42
C LEU A 144 -21.92 20.51 -16.73
N LEU A 145 -22.26 19.47 -17.49
CA LEU A 145 -21.29 18.49 -17.98
C LEU A 145 -20.90 18.84 -19.42
N TYR A 146 -19.59 18.97 -19.65
CA TYR A 146 -19.02 19.20 -20.97
C TYR A 146 -18.08 18.04 -21.33
N ILE A 147 -18.39 17.37 -22.44
CA ILE A 147 -17.59 16.26 -22.98
C ILE A 147 -17.07 16.71 -24.35
N PRO A 148 -15.78 17.06 -24.49
CA PRO A 148 -15.22 17.44 -25.78
C PRO A 148 -15.09 16.21 -26.68
N ASP A 149 -15.48 16.35 -27.95
CA ASP A 149 -15.43 15.28 -28.98
C ASP A 149 -14.30 15.49 -30.00
N ASN A 150 -13.51 16.55 -29.84
CA ASN A 150 -12.50 17.01 -30.79
C ASN A 150 -11.06 17.01 -30.23
N ILE A 151 -10.78 16.14 -29.26
CA ILE A 151 -9.45 15.96 -28.68
C ILE A 151 -8.77 14.76 -29.36
N PRO A 152 -7.56 14.93 -29.93
CA PRO A 152 -6.79 13.81 -30.50
C PRO A 152 -6.51 12.72 -29.46
N GLU A 153 -6.28 11.48 -29.90
CA GLU A 153 -5.93 10.38 -28.99
C GLU A 153 -4.61 10.64 -28.24
N PRO A 154 -4.44 10.17 -26.99
CA PRO A 154 -3.21 10.34 -26.21
C PRO A 154 -1.94 9.79 -26.88
N SER A 155 -2.08 8.92 -27.88
CA SER A 155 -0.98 8.41 -28.71
C SER A 155 -0.33 9.51 -29.56
N ASP A 156 -1.08 10.52 -30.02
CA ASP A 156 -0.54 11.76 -30.60
C ASP A 156 -0.20 12.75 -29.47
N ARG A 157 0.94 12.53 -28.81
CA ARG A 157 1.34 13.32 -27.63
C ARG A 157 1.27 14.83 -27.86
N TYR A 158 1.79 15.31 -28.99
CA TYR A 158 1.87 16.75 -29.25
C TYR A 158 0.50 17.34 -29.60
N GLY A 159 -0.29 16.66 -30.43
CA GLY A 159 -1.64 17.09 -30.78
C GLY A 159 -2.59 17.07 -29.58
N HIS A 160 -2.56 15.98 -28.82
CA HIS A 160 -3.36 15.79 -27.61
C HIS A 160 -3.07 16.87 -26.57
N GLN A 161 -1.80 17.03 -26.18
CA GLN A 161 -1.39 18.01 -25.17
C GLN A 161 -1.84 19.42 -25.56
N ARG A 162 -1.57 19.83 -26.81
CA ARG A 162 -1.95 21.17 -27.30
C ARG A 162 -3.47 21.36 -27.30
N ALA A 163 -4.25 20.33 -27.64
CA ALA A 163 -5.70 20.40 -27.64
C ALA A 163 -6.26 20.54 -26.21
N ILE A 164 -5.72 19.77 -25.25
CA ILE A 164 -6.08 19.86 -23.83
C ILE A 164 -5.74 21.24 -23.26
N GLU A 165 -4.52 21.74 -23.47
CA GLU A 165 -4.10 23.07 -23.01
C GLU A 165 -5.02 24.17 -23.52
N ARG A 166 -5.34 24.14 -24.82
CA ARG A 166 -6.23 25.13 -25.44
C ARG A 166 -7.66 25.01 -24.89
N GLY A 167 -8.15 23.79 -24.69
CA GLY A 167 -9.45 23.51 -24.08
C GLY A 167 -9.54 24.09 -22.67
N LEU A 168 -8.52 23.82 -21.84
CA LEU A 168 -8.43 24.33 -20.47
C LEU A 168 -8.41 25.86 -20.42
N ILE A 169 -7.60 26.52 -21.26
CA ILE A 169 -7.54 27.99 -21.32
C ILE A 169 -8.93 28.56 -21.66
N ASN A 170 -9.59 28.00 -22.68
CA ASN A 170 -10.91 28.46 -23.09
C ASN A 170 -11.97 28.25 -22.00
N LEU A 171 -11.97 27.09 -21.35
CA LEU A 171 -12.90 26.78 -20.25
C LEU A 171 -12.67 27.71 -19.06
N CYS A 172 -11.42 27.90 -18.63
CA CYS A 172 -11.09 28.80 -17.51
C CYS A 172 -11.50 30.24 -17.80
N MET A 173 -11.33 30.74 -19.02
CA MET A 173 -11.81 32.06 -19.41
C MET A 173 -13.34 32.14 -19.39
N ALA A 174 -14.03 31.13 -19.91
CA ALA A 174 -15.49 31.08 -19.96
C ALA A 174 -16.14 30.97 -18.57
N THR A 175 -15.51 30.25 -17.63
CA THR A 175 -16.01 30.07 -16.26
C THR A 175 -15.59 31.18 -15.30
N GLY A 176 -14.70 32.09 -15.71
CA GLY A 176 -14.15 33.12 -14.83
C GLY A 176 -13.14 32.59 -13.81
N GLY A 177 -12.46 31.48 -14.12
CA GLY A 177 -11.44 30.85 -13.28
C GLY A 177 -12.01 29.93 -12.19
N ARG A 178 -11.29 29.82 -11.06
CA ARG A 178 -11.59 28.92 -9.92
C ARG A 178 -11.69 27.44 -10.33
N THR A 179 -10.84 27.06 -11.28
CA THR A 179 -10.80 25.71 -11.86
C THR A 179 -9.80 24.84 -11.11
N LEU A 180 -10.22 23.61 -10.79
CA LEU A 180 -9.32 22.51 -10.44
C LEU A 180 -9.18 21.61 -11.67
N ALA A 181 -7.96 21.45 -12.18
CA ALA A 181 -7.64 20.52 -13.26
C ALA A 181 -6.98 19.26 -12.69
N LEU A 182 -7.55 18.09 -12.99
CA LEU A 182 -7.04 16.79 -12.55
C LEU A 182 -6.43 16.06 -13.74
N PHE A 183 -5.20 15.57 -13.57
CA PHE A 183 -4.45 14.84 -14.59
C PHE A 183 -4.14 13.43 -14.10
N THR A 184 -3.96 12.51 -15.05
CA THR A 184 -3.65 11.10 -14.75
C THR A 184 -2.16 10.86 -14.48
N SER A 185 -1.28 11.80 -14.83
CA SER A 185 0.15 11.75 -14.50
C SER A 185 0.79 13.12 -14.36
N TYR A 186 1.88 13.20 -13.58
CA TYR A 186 2.68 14.43 -13.46
C TYR A 186 3.32 14.87 -14.77
N THR A 187 3.55 13.95 -15.71
CA THR A 187 4.13 14.29 -17.02
C THR A 187 3.17 15.12 -17.89
N GLN A 188 1.88 15.12 -17.57
CA GLN A 188 0.86 15.93 -18.27
C GLN A 188 0.74 17.36 -17.72
N LEU A 189 1.31 17.64 -16.55
CA LEU A 189 1.39 18.98 -15.95
C LEU A 189 2.51 19.80 -16.61
#